data_AF-M2UAN4-F1
#
_entry.id   AF-M2UAN4-F1
#
_cell.length_a   1.000
_cell.length_b   1.000
_cell.length_c   1.000
_cell.angle_alpha   90.00
_cell.angle_beta   90.00
_cell.angle_gamma   90.00
#
_symmetry.space_group_name_H-M   'P 1'
#
loop_
_entity.id
_entity.type
_entity.pdbx_description
1 polymer ?
#
loop_
_entity_poly.entity_id
_entity_poly.type
_entity_poly.pdbx_seq_one_letter_code
_entity_poly.pdbx_strand_id
1 'polypeptide(L)' 'VRPKFIIFAAGKQVVPRIPLIPGIKRFKREYFHKARWNFNCIGGSPNDTTIPKLNNKAVGVVGTRVMATKLVPALQTSSK' A
#
# COMPACT_ATOMS: atom_id res chain seq x y z
N VAL A 1 24.83 -1.66 -23.04
CA VAL A 1 25.14 -0.21 -23.05
C VAL A 1 26.44 0.03 -22.27
N ARG A 2 27.35 0.91 -22.72
CA ARG A 2 28.64 1.26 -22.05
C ARG A 2 28.81 2.79 -21.93
N PRO A 3 28.35 3.41 -20.83
CA PRO A 3 28.41 4.87 -20.68
C PRO A 3 29.74 5.34 -20.08
N LYS A 4 30.14 6.59 -20.36
CA LYS A 4 31.30 7.25 -19.73
C LYS A 4 31.01 7.73 -18.30
N PHE A 5 29.76 8.05 -18.00
CA PHE A 5 29.29 8.48 -16.68
C PHE A 5 27.94 7.83 -16.37
N ILE A 6 27.72 7.51 -15.09
CA ILE A 6 26.45 6.96 -14.61
C ILE A 6 25.96 7.86 -13.47
N ILE A 7 24.72 8.30 -13.55
CA ILE A 7 24.03 9.04 -12.48
C ILE A 7 22.88 8.18 -11.98
N PHE A 8 22.88 7.88 -10.69
CA PHE A 8 21.80 7.13 -10.04
C PHE A 8 20.74 8.10 -9.48
N ALA A 9 19.62 8.20 -10.19
CA ALA A 9 18.46 9.02 -9.79
C ALA A 9 17.30 8.18 -9.19
N ALA A 10 17.61 7.02 -8.60
CA ALA A 10 16.60 6.11 -8.06
C ALA A 10 15.88 6.64 -6.79
N GLY A 11 16.41 7.68 -6.14
CA GLY A 11 15.83 8.24 -4.91
C GLY A 11 16.11 7.40 -3.66
N LYS A 12 15.65 7.89 -2.49
CA LYS A 12 15.99 7.30 -1.17
C LYS A 12 15.08 6.15 -0.71
N GLN A 13 13.87 6.04 -1.26
CA GLN A 13 12.83 5.11 -0.78
C GLN A 13 12.31 4.19 -1.89
N VAL A 14 13.23 3.57 -2.63
CA VAL A 14 12.90 2.69 -3.77
C VAL A 14 12.45 1.29 -3.39
N VAL A 15 12.91 0.78 -2.25
CA VAL A 15 12.62 -0.59 -1.82
C VAL A 15 11.60 -0.56 -0.67
N PRO A 16 10.40 -1.13 -0.87
CA PRO A 16 9.43 -1.33 0.20
C PRO A 16 10.01 -2.18 1.32
N ARG A 17 9.88 -1.73 2.57
CA ARG A 17 10.28 -2.50 3.75
C ARG A 17 9.05 -3.12 4.39
N ILE A 18 9.05 -4.45 4.50
CA ILE A 18 7.96 -5.21 5.13
C ILE A 18 8.32 -5.41 6.60
N PRO A 19 7.40 -5.16 7.55
CA PRO A 19 7.66 -5.42 8.96
C PRO A 19 7.80 -6.93 9.21
N LEU A 20 8.71 -7.31 10.10
CA LEU A 20 8.87 -8.70 10.54
C LEU A 20 7.79 -9.02 11.59
N ILE A 21 6.60 -9.37 11.12
CA ILE A 21 5.48 -9.76 11.99
C ILE A 21 5.46 -11.30 12.10
N PRO A 22 5.64 -11.88 13.29
CA PRO A 22 5.56 -13.32 13.48
C PRO A 22 4.22 -13.88 12.95
N GLY A 23 4.30 -14.89 12.09
CA GLY A 23 3.11 -15.53 11.53
C GLY A 23 2.42 -14.79 10.39
N ILE A 24 2.96 -13.68 9.87
CA ILE A 24 2.34 -12.92 8.76
C ILE A 24 2.04 -13.78 7.52
N LYS A 25 2.89 -14.78 7.23
CA LYS A 25 2.69 -15.72 6.13
C LYS A 25 1.44 -16.61 6.30
N ARG A 26 0.93 -16.77 7.52
CA ARG A 26 -0.29 -17.55 7.83
C ARG A 26 -1.55 -16.71 7.76
N PHE A 27 -1.45 -15.40 7.54
CA PHE A 27 -2.60 -14.55 7.40
C PHE A 27 -3.37 -14.94 6.12
N LYS A 28 -4.64 -15.33 6.29
CA LYS A 28 -5.46 -15.94 5.22
C LYS A 28 -6.21 -14.92 4.35
N ARG A 29 -6.30 -13.67 4.79
CA ARG A 29 -6.99 -12.61 4.03
C ARG A 29 -6.00 -11.88 3.14
N GLU A 30 -6.52 -11.07 2.22
CA GLU A 30 -5.70 -10.24 1.35
C GLU A 30 -4.93 -9.18 2.15
N TYR A 31 -3.64 -9.02 1.82
CA TYR A 31 -2.77 -7.97 2.36
C TYR A 31 -1.78 -7.55 1.28
N PHE A 32 -1.39 -6.28 1.30
CA PHE A 32 -0.42 -5.73 0.36
C PHE A 32 0.28 -4.51 0.96
N HIS A 33 1.41 -4.11 0.39
CA HIS A 33 2.16 -2.93 0.82
C HIS A 33 1.66 -1.70 0.05
N LYS A 34 1.57 -0.53 0.69
CA LYS A 34 1.08 0.71 0.04
C LYS A 34 1.80 1.02 -1.29
N ALA A 35 3.12 0.84 -1.33
CA ALA A 35 3.95 1.02 -2.54
C ALA A 35 3.60 0.08 -3.71
N ARG A 36 2.82 -0.97 -3.46
CA ARG A 36 2.29 -1.93 -4.44
C ARG A 36 0.78 -2.08 -4.23
N TRP A 37 0.09 -0.98 -4.46
CA TRP A 37 -1.36 -0.85 -4.27
C TRP A 37 -2.11 -1.88 -5.13
N ASN A 38 -3.07 -2.60 -4.54
CA ASN A 38 -3.81 -3.66 -5.23
C ASN A 38 -5.28 -3.26 -5.47
N PHE A 39 -5.56 -2.70 -6.65
CA PHE A 39 -6.92 -2.33 -7.08
C PHE A 39 -7.85 -3.54 -7.24
N ASN A 40 -7.34 -4.75 -7.43
CA ASN A 40 -8.19 -5.95 -7.48
C ASN A 40 -8.80 -6.27 -6.10
N CYS A 41 -8.07 -5.99 -5.01
CA CYS A 41 -8.49 -6.19 -3.63
C CYS A 41 -9.50 -5.12 -3.18
N ILE A 42 -9.23 -3.84 -3.50
CA ILE A 42 -9.97 -2.69 -2.95
C ILE A 42 -11.02 -2.10 -3.91
N GLY A 43 -10.91 -2.34 -5.22
CA GLY A 43 -11.68 -1.66 -6.26
C GLY A 43 -11.00 -0.40 -6.79
N GLY A 44 -11.71 0.40 -7.58
CA GLY A 44 -11.19 1.66 -8.13
C GLY A 44 -10.06 1.50 -9.14
N SER A 45 -9.32 2.59 -9.37
CA SER A 45 -8.18 2.64 -10.29
C SER A 45 -7.24 3.82 -9.94
N PRO A 46 -6.07 3.97 -10.59
CA PRO A 46 -5.24 5.17 -10.40
C PRO A 46 -5.98 6.50 -10.66
N ASN A 47 -7.01 6.49 -11.50
CA ASN A 47 -7.83 7.65 -11.83
C ASN A 47 -9.16 7.69 -11.06
N ASP A 48 -9.52 6.61 -10.36
CA ASP A 48 -10.75 6.46 -9.61
C ASP A 48 -10.41 6.07 -8.17
N THR A 49 -10.53 7.05 -7.28
CA THR A 49 -10.16 6.91 -5.87
C THR A 49 -11.20 6.16 -5.03
N THR A 50 -12.31 5.72 -5.63
CA THR A 50 -13.30 4.90 -4.92
C THR A 50 -12.72 3.53 -4.55
N ILE A 51 -13.16 2.99 -3.41
CA ILE A 51 -12.70 1.69 -2.87
C ILE A 51 -13.89 0.75 -2.60
N PRO A 52 -14.74 0.50 -3.63
CA PRO A 52 -16.04 -0.16 -3.46
C PRO A 52 -15.95 -1.59 -2.89
N LYS A 53 -14.81 -2.28 -3.04
CA LYS A 53 -14.64 -3.65 -2.54
C LYS A 53 -14.28 -3.71 -1.05
N LEU A 54 -14.06 -2.57 -0.41
CA LEU A 54 -13.80 -2.46 1.03
C LEU A 54 -15.06 -2.15 1.85
N ASN A 55 -16.19 -1.90 1.18
CA ASN A 55 -17.48 -1.70 1.84
C ASN A 55 -17.80 -2.84 2.79
N ASN A 56 -18.17 -2.50 4.03
CA ASN A 56 -18.49 -3.44 5.10
C ASN A 56 -17.36 -4.41 5.50
N LYS A 57 -16.10 -4.15 5.12
CA LYS A 57 -14.94 -4.95 5.53
C LYS A 57 -14.17 -4.26 6.64
N ALA A 58 -13.72 -5.03 7.63
CA ALA A 58 -12.74 -4.57 8.60
C ALA A 58 -11.36 -4.48 7.95
N VAL A 59 -10.78 -3.27 7.92
CA VAL A 59 -9.50 -2.97 7.29
C VAL A 59 -8.46 -2.60 8.35
N GLY A 60 -7.31 -3.29 8.35
CA GLY A 60 -6.19 -2.99 9.23
C GLY A 60 -5.06 -2.26 8.48
N VAL A 61 -4.51 -1.22 9.08
CA VAL A 61 -3.33 -0.50 8.57
C VAL A 61 -2.18 -0.65 9.56
N VAL A 62 -1.03 -1.15 9.08
CA VAL A 62 0.18 -1.29 9.89
C VAL A 62 1.17 -0.18 9.53
N GLY A 63 1.45 0.69 10.50
CA GLY A 63 2.37 1.82 10.38
C GLY A 63 1.66 3.17 10.45
N THR A 64 2.19 4.09 11.26
CA THR A 64 1.56 5.39 11.60
C THR A 64 2.28 6.60 11.02
N ARG A 65 3.24 6.39 10.10
CA ARG A 65 3.97 7.49 9.47
C ARG A 65 3.05 8.41 8.68
N VAL A 66 3.52 9.62 8.33
CA VAL A 66 2.79 10.69 7.60
C VAL A 66 1.90 10.18 6.46
N MET A 67 2.37 9.16 5.73
CA MET A 67 1.61 8.54 4.64
C MET A 67 0.34 7.79 5.06
N ALA A 68 0.28 7.26 6.28
CA ALA A 68 -0.87 6.59 6.87
C ALA A 68 -1.90 7.61 7.36
N THR A 69 -1.48 8.77 7.87
CA THR A 69 -2.37 9.84 8.36
C THR A 69 -3.35 10.32 7.29
N LYS A 70 -2.94 10.36 6.02
CA LYS A 70 -3.84 10.68 4.90
C LYS A 70 -4.62 9.48 4.36
N LEU A 71 -4.08 8.27 4.54
CA LEU A 71 -4.67 7.03 4.02
C LEU A 71 -5.86 6.57 4.87
N VAL A 72 -5.72 6.61 6.20
CA VAL A 72 -6.75 6.11 7.13
C VAL A 72 -8.10 6.84 6.95
N PRO A 73 -8.17 8.18 6.88
CA PRO A 73 -9.43 8.88 6.63
C PRO A 73 -10.08 8.48 5.31
N ALA A 74 -9.28 8.31 4.25
CA ALA A 74 -9.78 7.89 2.95
C ALA A 74 -10.36 6.46 2.94
N LEU A 75 -9.82 5.58 3.81
CA LEU A 75 -10.34 4.22 3.97
C LEU A 75 -11.63 4.18 4.81
N GLN A 76 -11.71 5.00 5.87
CA GLN A 76 -12.84 5.03 6.79
C GLN A 76 -14.16 5.44 6.14
N THR A 77 -14.15 6.32 5.15
CA THR A 77 -15.37 6.74 4.45
C THR A 77 -16.09 5.58 3.74
N SER A 78 -15.40 4.47 3.48
CA SER A 78 -15.98 3.31 2.79
C SER A 78 -15.97 2.02 3.61
N SER A 79 -15.08 1.86 4.59
CA SER A 79 -15.03 0.67 5.45
C SER A 79 -15.98 0.74 6.66
N LYS A 80 -16.37 -0.43 7.21
CA LYS A 80 -17.19 -0.52 8.44
C LYS A 80 -16.37 -0.26 9.70
#